data_AF-A0A1C4J9Q8-F1
#
_entry.id   AF-A0A1C4J9Q8-F1
#
_cell.length_a   1.000
_cell.length_b   1.000
_cell.length_c   1.000
_cell.angle_alpha   90.00
_cell.angle_beta   90.00
_cell.angle_gamma   90.00
#
_symmetry.space_group_name_H-M   'P 1'
#
loop_
_entity.id
_entity.type
_entity.pdbx_description
1 polymer ?
#
loop_
_entity_poly.entity_id
_entity_poly.type
_entity_poly.pdbx_seq_one_letter_code
_entity_poly.pdbx_strand_id
1 'polypeptide(L)'
;MTDTPRRFYLQRNVDVTGASGTGRVADGVLWPDGTATLRWRGERASTVHWDRIDDAEAIHGHGGHTRIVWLDNPTAAVDPDLRCMFCIDGHGTPTRCAWSVRVGDQRDSDGQPTHLIVQPAAGQHVSPEDAAWLHRLIADNRD
;
A
#
# COMPACT_ATOMS: atom_id res chain seq x y z
N MET A 1 -4.14 -8.35 16.60
CA MET A 1 -2.88 -7.62 16.30
C MET A 1 -2.33 -8.22 15.02
N THR A 2 -1.91 -7.40 14.06
CA THR A 2 -1.31 -7.91 12.82
C THR A 2 0.10 -8.41 13.14
N ASP A 3 0.45 -9.61 12.67
CA ASP A 3 1.70 -10.28 13.03
C ASP A 3 2.95 -9.69 12.33
N THR A 4 2.73 -8.71 11.45
CA THR A 4 3.77 -8.07 10.63
C THR A 4 3.68 -6.53 10.69
N PRO A 5 4.81 -5.82 10.54
CA PRO A 5 4.82 -4.37 10.45
C PRO A 5 4.04 -3.87 9.23
N ARG A 6 3.34 -2.75 9.38
CA ARG A 6 2.51 -2.14 8.33
C ARG A 6 3.08 -0.79 7.90
N ARG A 7 3.40 -0.66 6.62
CA ARG A 7 3.94 0.54 5.99
C ARG A 7 2.83 1.53 5.67
N PHE A 8 3.13 2.80 5.87
CA PHE A 8 2.28 3.92 5.51
C PHE A 8 3.10 5.11 5.02
N TYR A 9 2.41 6.12 4.49
CA TYR A 9 2.98 7.44 4.28
C TYR A 9 1.99 8.52 4.73
N LEU A 10 2.50 9.71 5.04
CA LEU A 10 1.66 10.87 5.32
C LEU A 10 1.42 11.63 4.01
N GLN A 11 0.15 11.74 3.63
CA GLN A 11 -0.30 12.53 2.51
C GLN A 11 -0.79 13.88 3.01
N ARG A 12 -0.12 14.96 2.62
CA ARG A 12 -0.53 16.34 2.92
C ARG A 12 -1.22 16.96 1.72
N ASN A 13 -2.50 17.28 1.87
CA ASN A 13 -3.29 17.89 0.80
C ASN A 13 -3.21 19.42 0.83
N VAL A 14 -2.99 20.00 2.00
CA VAL A 14 -2.88 21.45 2.19
C VAL A 14 -1.68 21.76 3.08
N ASP A 15 -0.79 22.63 2.62
CA ASP A 15 0.26 23.22 3.45
C ASP A 15 -0.07 24.68 3.72
N VAL A 16 -0.72 24.92 4.86
CA VAL A 16 -1.13 26.27 5.29
C VAL A 16 0.07 27.16 5.61
N THR A 17 1.21 26.56 5.96
CA THR A 17 2.41 27.27 6.43
C THR A 17 3.43 27.55 5.32
N GLY A 18 3.37 26.79 4.22
CA GLY A 18 4.38 26.80 3.16
C GLY A 18 5.72 26.17 3.55
N ALA A 19 5.86 25.63 4.77
CA ALA A 19 7.12 25.14 5.31
C ALA A 19 7.49 23.73 4.82
N SER A 20 6.52 22.94 4.37
CA SER A 20 6.67 21.50 4.17
C SER A 20 6.24 20.98 2.80
N GLY A 21 5.49 21.78 2.05
CA GLY A 21 4.87 21.39 0.79
C GLY A 21 3.69 20.43 0.95
N THR A 22 3.07 20.09 -0.18
CA THR A 22 1.98 19.12 -0.31
C THR A 22 2.49 17.81 -0.93
N GLY A 23 1.67 16.76 -0.88
CA GLY A 23 1.99 15.43 -1.38
C GLY A 23 2.44 14.46 -0.28
N ARG A 24 3.25 13.47 -0.66
CA ARG A 24 3.85 12.52 0.27
C ARG A 24 4.99 13.19 1.04
N VAL A 25 4.71 13.59 2.27
CA VAL A 25 5.63 14.39 3.11
C VAL A 25 6.48 13.54 4.06
N ALA A 26 6.08 12.28 4.30
CA ALA A 26 6.81 11.38 5.17
C ALA A 26 6.47 9.90 4.89
N ASP A 27 7.38 9.02 5.28
CA ASP A 27 7.24 7.56 5.19
C ASP A 27 7.29 6.94 6.59
N GLY A 28 6.47 5.92 6.86
CA GLY A 28 6.43 5.31 8.17
C GLY A 28 6.09 3.83 8.18
N VAL A 29 6.32 3.22 9.35
CA VAL A 29 6.00 1.83 9.68
C VAL A 29 5.31 1.82 11.03
N LEU A 30 4.13 1.18 11.08
CA LEU A 30 3.44 0.78 12.32
C LEU A 30 3.90 -0.63 12.69
N TRP A 31 4.40 -0.80 13.91
CA TRP A 31 4.84 -2.07 14.45
C TRP A 31 3.68 -2.87 15.05
N PRO A 32 3.80 -4.21 15.15
CA PRO A 32 2.76 -5.06 15.74
C PRO A 32 2.36 -4.68 17.18
N ASP A 33 3.27 -4.06 17.94
CA ASP A 33 3.03 -3.59 19.31
C ASP A 33 2.26 -2.25 19.37
N GLY A 34 1.94 -1.64 18.23
CA GLY A 34 1.22 -0.37 18.13
C GLY A 34 2.10 0.87 18.05
N THR A 35 3.41 0.73 18.25
CA THR A 35 4.38 1.84 18.09
C THR A 35 4.59 2.14 16.61
N ALA A 36 5.03 3.36 16.27
CA ALA A 36 5.28 3.76 14.89
C ALA A 36 6.58 4.55 14.73
N THR A 37 7.32 4.25 13.67
CA THR A 37 8.49 5.04 13.24
C THR A 37 8.17 5.76 11.94
N LEU A 38 8.62 7.01 11.81
CA LEU A 38 8.42 7.82 10.61
C LEU A 38 9.67 8.61 10.24
N ARG A 39 9.93 8.76 8.94
CA ARG A 39 10.94 9.65 8.35
C ARG A 39 10.28 10.75 7.53
N TRP A 40 10.49 12.00 7.92
CA TRP A 40 10.11 13.16 7.11
C TRP A 40 10.98 13.26 5.86
N ARG A 41 10.37 13.68 4.75
CA ARG A 41 11.05 13.94 3.48
C ARG A 41 11.50 15.40 3.39
N GLY A 42 12.40 15.68 2.45
CA GLY A 42 12.90 17.02 2.16
C GLY A 42 14.26 17.32 2.79
N GLU A 43 14.71 18.57 2.66
CA GLU A 43 16.04 19.03 3.06
C GLU A 43 16.30 18.89 4.57
N ARG A 44 15.25 19.10 5.38
CA ARG A 44 15.32 19.03 6.85
C ARG A 44 14.72 17.73 7.38
N ALA A 45 15.11 16.61 6.78
CA ALA A 45 14.57 15.29 7.12
C ALA A 45 14.92 14.89 8.57
N SER A 46 13.90 14.58 9.36
CA SER A 46 14.02 14.06 10.72
C SER A 46 13.29 12.72 10.86
N THR A 47 13.69 11.93 11.84
CA THR A 47 13.04 10.67 12.20
C THR A 47 12.29 10.86 13.51
N VAL A 48 11.06 10.36 13.57
CA VAL A 48 10.18 10.45 14.74
C VAL A 48 9.76 9.04 15.14
N HIS A 49 9.60 8.84 16.44
CA HIS A 49 9.02 7.64 17.03
C HIS A 49 7.77 8.04 17.81
N TRP A 50 6.70 7.26 17.67
CA TRP A 50 5.45 7.44 18.41
C TRP A 50 5.10 6.15 19.13
N ASP A 51 4.64 6.27 20.36
CA ASP A 51 4.16 5.11 21.15
C ASP A 51 2.84 4.56 20.61
N ARG A 52 2.07 5.40 19.92
CA ARG A 52 0.82 5.05 19.24
C ARG A 52 0.65 5.89 17.98
N ILE A 53 0.13 5.30 16.92
CA ILE A 53 -0.07 6.01 15.64
C ILE A 53 -1.13 7.12 15.71
N ASP A 54 -2.06 7.04 16.66
CA ASP A 54 -3.08 8.07 16.89
C ASP A 54 -2.44 9.43 17.25
N ASP A 55 -1.26 9.42 17.87
CA ASP A 55 -0.50 10.64 18.17
C ASP A 55 -0.06 11.34 16.87
N ALA A 56 0.17 10.59 15.79
CA ALA A 56 0.48 11.15 14.48
C ALA A 56 -0.72 11.92 13.89
N GLU A 57 -1.92 11.37 14.00
CA GLU A 57 -3.14 12.02 13.52
C GLU A 57 -3.50 13.25 14.36
N ALA A 58 -3.36 13.15 15.69
CA ALA A 58 -3.64 14.25 16.60
C ALA A 58 -2.72 15.46 16.36
N ILE A 59 -1.42 15.21 16.16
CA ILE A 59 -0.42 16.27 16.01
C ILE A 59 -0.39 16.81 14.58
N HIS A 60 -0.49 15.94 13.56
CA HIS A 60 -0.25 16.33 12.17
C HIS A 60 -1.50 16.37 11.29
N GLY A 61 -2.63 15.83 11.76
CA GLY A 61 -3.87 15.75 11.01
C GLY A 61 -4.45 17.13 10.66
N HIS A 62 -4.31 18.11 11.56
CA HIS A 62 -4.74 19.51 11.39
C HIS A 62 -6.05 19.66 10.60
N GLY A 63 -7.17 19.10 11.10
CA GLY A 63 -8.47 19.22 10.41
C GLY A 63 -8.59 18.44 9.09
N GLY A 64 -7.75 17.41 8.88
CA GLY A 64 -7.75 16.56 7.69
C GLY A 64 -6.78 17.02 6.59
N HIS A 65 -5.96 18.03 6.85
CA HIS A 65 -4.95 18.50 5.90
C HIS A 65 -3.81 17.50 5.68
N THR A 66 -3.52 16.65 6.66
CA THR A 66 -2.63 15.49 6.51
C THR A 66 -3.39 14.22 6.86
N ARG A 67 -3.25 13.16 6.05
CA ARG A 67 -3.85 11.85 6.29
C ARG A 67 -2.81 10.73 6.22
N ILE A 68 -3.04 9.65 6.96
CA ILE A 68 -2.27 8.42 6.86
C ILE A 68 -2.78 7.62 5.66
N VAL A 69 -1.87 7.20 4.79
CA VAL A 69 -2.18 6.30 3.67
C VAL A 69 -1.40 5.01 3.83
N TRP A 70 -2.13 3.90 3.95
CA TRP A 70 -1.56 2.56 4.12
C TRP A 70 -1.09 1.97 2.79
N LEU A 71 0.17 1.54 2.74
CA LEU A 71 0.77 0.90 1.56
C LEU A 71 0.49 -0.60 1.54
N ASP A 72 0.33 -1.19 2.72
CA ASP A 72 0.02 -2.62 2.86
C ASP A 72 -1.47 -2.88 2.86
N ASN A 73 -2.27 -1.92 2.37
CA ASN A 73 -3.64 -2.19 2.01
C ASN A 73 -3.69 -2.69 0.56
N PRO A 74 -3.88 -3.99 0.32
CA PRO A 74 -3.96 -4.53 -1.03
C PRO A 74 -5.22 -4.12 -1.82
N THR A 75 -6.20 -3.45 -1.20
CA THR A 75 -7.31 -2.77 -1.91
C THR A 75 -7.05 -1.28 -2.12
N ALA A 76 -5.94 -0.71 -1.64
CA ALA A 76 -5.59 0.65 -2.01
C ALA A 76 -5.46 0.70 -3.54
N ALA A 77 -6.29 1.51 -4.19
CA ALA A 77 -6.20 1.73 -5.61
C ALA A 77 -4.76 2.12 -5.94
N VAL A 78 -4.07 1.26 -6.67
CA VAL A 78 -2.82 1.63 -7.33
C VAL A 78 -3.22 2.72 -8.32
N ASP A 79 -2.61 3.90 -8.19
CA ASP A 79 -2.82 4.98 -9.16
C ASP A 79 -2.44 4.42 -10.56
N PRO A 80 -3.40 4.31 -11.49
CA PRO A 80 -3.18 3.69 -12.79
C PRO A 80 -2.22 4.49 -13.67
N ASP A 81 -2.03 5.78 -13.36
CA ASP A 81 -1.11 6.69 -14.07
C ASP A 81 0.27 6.73 -13.42
N LEU A 82 0.45 6.10 -12.25
CA LEU A 82 1.75 5.95 -11.61
C LEU A 82 2.59 4.98 -12.44
N ARG A 83 3.52 5.52 -13.24
CA ARG A 83 4.56 4.70 -13.88
C ARG A 83 5.19 3.81 -12.82
N CYS A 84 5.24 2.49 -13.07
CA CYS A 84 5.78 1.53 -12.12
C CYS A 84 7.25 1.88 -11.80
N MET A 85 7.47 2.67 -10.75
CA MET A 85 8.80 3.17 -10.35
C MET A 85 9.71 2.04 -9.83
N PHE A 86 9.12 0.88 -9.51
CA PHE A 86 9.82 -0.37 -9.19
C PHE A 86 10.09 -1.28 -10.41
N CYS A 87 9.61 -0.90 -11.60
CA CYS A 87 9.79 -1.64 -12.84
C CYS A 87 10.71 -0.89 -13.80
N ILE A 88 11.85 -0.36 -13.32
CA ILE A 88 12.74 0.49 -14.12
C ILE A 88 13.33 -0.24 -15.36
N ASP A 89 13.18 -1.58 -15.42
CA ASP A 89 13.66 -2.44 -16.52
C ASP A 89 12.54 -3.24 -17.23
N GLY A 90 11.27 -2.99 -16.91
CA GLY A 90 10.13 -3.70 -17.49
C GLY A 90 9.59 -4.89 -16.68
N HIS A 91 8.45 -5.40 -17.14
CA HIS A 91 7.84 -6.62 -16.60
C HIS A 91 8.68 -7.83 -17.03
N GLY A 92 9.66 -8.22 -16.21
CA GLY A 92 10.26 -9.55 -16.26
C GLY A 92 9.25 -10.63 -15.91
N THR A 93 9.64 -11.89 -16.13
CA THR A 93 8.72 -13.04 -16.11
C THR A 93 7.83 -13.13 -14.84
N PRO A 94 6.55 -13.54 -14.97
CA PRO A 94 5.61 -13.63 -13.83
C PRO A 94 6.08 -14.56 -12.70
N THR A 95 7.02 -15.47 -12.98
CA THR A 95 7.59 -16.42 -12.01
C THR A 95 8.63 -15.81 -11.08
N ARG A 96 9.08 -14.56 -11.32
CA ARG A 96 10.12 -13.90 -10.51
C ARG A 96 9.62 -13.37 -9.17
N CYS A 97 8.31 -13.32 -8.95
CA CYS A 97 7.71 -12.80 -7.73
C CYS A 97 6.92 -13.90 -6.99
N ALA A 98 6.88 -13.78 -5.67
CA ALA A 98 5.93 -14.55 -4.86
C ALA A 98 4.53 -13.96 -5.06
N TRP A 99 3.54 -14.83 -5.26
CA TRP A 99 2.14 -14.46 -5.43
C TRP A 99 1.36 -14.68 -4.14
N SER A 100 0.38 -13.82 -3.90
CA SER A 100 -0.56 -13.93 -2.79
C SER A 100 -1.99 -13.97 -3.32
N VAL A 101 -2.85 -14.71 -2.63
CA VAL A 101 -4.28 -14.79 -2.91
C VAL A 101 -5.05 -14.40 -1.67
N ARG A 102 -6.10 -13.60 -1.84
CA ARG A 102 -7.03 -13.27 -0.77
C ARG A 102 -8.46 -13.22 -1.28
N VAL A 103 -9.40 -13.36 -0.37
CA VAL A 103 -10.83 -13.22 -0.65
C VAL A 103 -11.17 -11.73 -0.81
N GLY A 104 -11.72 -11.35 -1.97
CA GLY A 104 -12.22 -10.00 -2.21
C GLY A 104 -13.53 -9.75 -1.47
N ASP A 105 -14.01 -8.50 -1.41
CA ASP A 105 -15.17 -8.12 -0.58
C ASP A 105 -16.54 -8.42 -1.22
N GLN A 106 -16.57 -8.77 -2.51
CA GLN A 106 -17.82 -9.10 -3.20
C GLN A 106 -18.42 -10.42 -2.71
N ARG A 107 -19.74 -10.43 -2.55
CA ARG A 107 -20.54 -11.58 -2.07
C ARG A 107 -21.70 -11.88 -3.02
N ASP A 108 -22.14 -13.13 -3.09
CA ASP A 108 -23.41 -13.52 -3.74
C ASP A 108 -24.62 -13.31 -2.81
N SER A 109 -25.81 -13.74 -3.24
CA SER A 109 -27.06 -13.62 -2.48
C SER A 109 -27.04 -14.36 -1.14
N ASP A 110 -26.21 -15.39 -1.02
CA ASP A 110 -26.11 -16.22 0.18
C ASP A 110 -24.94 -15.77 1.08
N GLY A 111 -24.33 -14.63 0.76
CA GLY A 111 -23.23 -14.05 1.51
C GLY A 111 -21.89 -14.76 1.32
N GLN A 112 -21.76 -15.61 0.30
CA GLN A 112 -20.50 -16.30 -0.01
C GLN A 112 -19.58 -15.42 -0.85
N PRO A 113 -18.26 -15.48 -0.65
CA PRO A 113 -17.30 -14.74 -1.47
C PRO A 113 -17.31 -15.23 -2.91
N THR A 114 -17.43 -14.30 -3.84
CA THR A 114 -17.48 -14.60 -5.28
C THR A 114 -16.20 -14.24 -6.02
N HIS A 115 -15.27 -13.55 -5.36
CA HIS A 115 -14.06 -13.03 -5.99
C HIS A 115 -12.82 -13.35 -5.16
N LEU A 116 -11.79 -13.84 -5.84
CA LEU A 116 -10.43 -13.91 -5.32
C LEU A 116 -9.60 -12.80 -5.95
N ILE A 117 -8.81 -12.13 -5.13
CA ILE A 117 -7.84 -11.13 -5.57
C ILE A 117 -6.47 -11.81 -5.56
N VAL A 118 -5.83 -11.84 -6.73
CA VAL A 118 -4.48 -12.38 -6.93
C VAL A 118 -3.54 -11.22 -7.23
N GLN A 119 -2.44 -11.14 -6.49
CA GLN A 119 -1.48 -10.05 -6.61
C GLN A 119 -0.07 -10.49 -6.16
N PRO A 120 1.00 -9.82 -6.63
CA PRO A 120 2.34 -10.00 -6.09
C PRO A 120 2.35 -9.70 -4.58
N ALA A 121 3.02 -10.55 -3.79
CA ALA A 121 3.05 -10.46 -2.33
C ALA A 121 3.64 -9.15 -1.80
N ALA A 122 4.44 -8.45 -2.60
CA ALA A 122 5.01 -7.16 -2.27
C ALA A 122 4.08 -5.96 -2.56
N GLY A 123 2.84 -6.20 -3.01
CA GLY A 123 1.90 -5.14 -3.40
C GLY A 123 2.26 -4.46 -4.72
N GLN A 124 2.94 -5.17 -5.61
CA GLN A 124 3.30 -4.68 -6.94
C GLN A 124 2.09 -4.77 -7.89
N HIS A 125 2.08 -3.93 -8.92
CA HIS A 125 1.07 -3.94 -9.98
C HIS A 125 1.12 -5.26 -10.77
N VAL A 126 -0.05 -5.77 -11.18
CA VAL A 126 -0.21 -6.91 -12.10
C VAL A 126 -0.30 -6.40 -13.53
N SER A 127 0.64 -6.76 -14.40
CA SER A 127 0.55 -6.40 -15.82
C SER A 127 -0.45 -7.27 -16.59
N PRO A 128 -0.85 -6.86 -17.81
CA PRO A 128 -1.61 -7.73 -18.71
C PRO A 128 -0.91 -9.06 -19.01
N GLU A 129 0.43 -9.08 -19.08
CA GLU A 129 1.20 -10.31 -19.32
C GLU A 129 1.16 -11.26 -18.11
N ASP A 130 1.27 -10.70 -16.90
CA ASP A 130 1.12 -11.46 -15.66
C ASP A 130 -0.29 -12.06 -15.54
N ALA A 131 -1.32 -11.27 -15.86
CA ALA A 131 -2.70 -11.73 -15.88
C ALA A 131 -2.91 -12.86 -16.90
N ALA A 132 -2.39 -12.70 -18.13
CA ALA A 132 -2.48 -13.73 -19.17
C ALA A 132 -1.76 -15.03 -18.78
N TRP A 133 -0.65 -14.94 -18.05
CA TRP A 133 0.03 -16.11 -17.49
C TRP A 133 -0.80 -16.79 -16.40
N LEU A 134 -1.34 -16.03 -15.44
CA LEU A 134 -2.21 -16.57 -14.38
C LEU A 134 -3.45 -17.27 -14.97
N HIS A 135 -4.08 -16.67 -15.98
CA HIS A 135 -5.22 -17.28 -16.68
C HIS A 135 -4.88 -18.62 -17.30
N ARG A 136 -3.72 -18.72 -17.99
CA ARG A 136 -3.25 -20.00 -18.56
C ARG A 136 -2.95 -21.03 -17.47
N LEU A 137 -2.21 -20.64 -16.42
CA LEU A 137 -1.90 -21.51 -15.30
C LEU A 137 -3.17 -22.10 -14.68
N ILE A 138 -4.19 -21.26 -14.43
CA ILE A 138 -5.47 -21.72 -13.88
C ILE A 138 -6.17 -22.67 -14.86
N ALA A 139 -6.19 -22.35 -16.16
CA ALA A 139 -6.83 -23.20 -17.15
C ALA A 139 -6.18 -24.59 -17.25
N ASP A 140 -4.84 -24.64 -17.21
CA ASP A 140 -4.05 -25.87 -17.32
C ASP A 140 -4.14 -26.76 -16.06
N ASN A 141 -4.59 -26.21 -14.93
CA ASN A 141 -4.75 -26.92 -13.65
C ASN A 141 -6.22 -27.14 -13.27
N ARG A 142 -7.14 -27.07 -14.23
CA ARG A 142 -8.53 -27.53 -14.02
C ARG A 142 -8.59 -29.03 -14.30
N ASP A 143 -8.80 -29.81 -13.25
CA ASP A 143 -9.19 -31.23 -13.34
C ASP A 143 -10.58 -31.39 -13.97
#